data_AF-A0A413HJD8-F1
#
_entry.id   AF-A0A413HJD8-F1
#
_cell.length_a   1.000
_cell.length_b   1.000
_cell.length_c   1.000
_cell.angle_alpha   90.00
_cell.angle_beta   90.00
_cell.angle_gamma   90.00
#
_symmetry.space_group_name_H-M   'P 1'
#
loop_
_entity.id
_entity.type
_entity.pdbx_description
1 polymer ?
#
loop_
_entity_poly.entity_id
_entity_poly.type
_entity_poly.pdbx_seq_one_letter_code
_entity_poly.pdbx_strand_id
1 'polypeptide(L)'
;MFRFFQPEKTNDAHYTVLMNDLHQTAQDLQDAYRNLENVIDPDMIDCCIYELYSVQMRYKFLLASIKKIEDSYTKNPLEVSKS
;
A
#
# COMPACT_ATOMS: atom_id res chain seq x y z
N MET A 1 30.45 21.17 -8.87
CA MET A 1 30.18 19.72 -8.94
C MET A 1 28.70 19.52 -8.67
N PHE A 2 27.88 19.53 -9.73
CA PHE A 2 26.43 19.40 -9.60
C PHE A 2 26.08 17.92 -9.52
N ARG A 3 25.41 17.50 -8.44
CA ARG A 3 24.81 16.16 -8.36
C ARG A 3 23.70 16.10 -9.39
N PHE A 4 23.81 15.13 -10.29
CA PHE A 4 22.72 14.74 -11.17
C PHE A 4 21.50 14.40 -10.31
N PHE A 5 20.48 15.25 -10.36
CA PHE A 5 19.12 14.81 -10.11
C PHE A 5 18.81 13.82 -11.24
N GLN A 6 18.49 12.58 -10.89
CA GLN A 6 17.75 11.71 -11.79
C GLN A 6 16.27 11.98 -11.51
N PRO A 7 15.53 12.71 -12.36
CA PRO A 7 14.09 12.81 -12.24
C PRO A 7 13.44 11.67 -13.04
N GLU A 8 12.27 11.26 -12.57
CA GLU A 8 11.20 10.62 -13.34
C GLU A 8 11.19 9.08 -13.48
N LYS A 9 12.18 8.42 -14.07
CA LYS A 9 11.95 7.02 -14.54
C LYS A 9 11.78 5.96 -13.43
N THR A 10 12.29 6.21 -12.22
CA THR A 10 12.22 5.26 -11.11
C THR A 10 10.88 5.30 -10.37
N ASN A 11 10.15 6.42 -10.44
CA ASN A 11 8.92 6.62 -9.68
C ASN A 11 7.75 5.84 -10.29
N ASP A 12 7.68 5.75 -11.62
CA ASP A 12 6.63 4.99 -12.31
C ASP A 12 6.73 3.49 -12.04
N ALA A 13 7.95 2.95 -12.03
CA ALA A 13 8.18 1.54 -11.72
C ALA A 13 7.81 1.22 -10.27
N HIS A 14 8.23 2.07 -9.32
CA HIS A 14 7.89 1.91 -7.91
C HIS A 14 6.39 2.03 -7.64
N TYR A 15 5.72 3.02 -8.27
CA TYR A 15 4.28 3.17 -8.20
C TYR A 15 3.54 1.95 -8.75
N THR A 16 3.99 1.41 -9.89
CA THR A 16 3.43 0.19 -10.50
C THR A 16 3.54 -1.00 -9.56
N VAL A 17 4.70 -1.19 -8.91
CA VAL A 17 4.88 -2.25 -7.91
C VAL A 17 3.93 -2.09 -6.73
N LEU A 18 3.82 -0.88 -6.16
CA LEU A 18 2.89 -0.62 -5.05
C LEU A 18 1.43 -0.89 -5.42
N MET A 19 1.02 -0.55 -6.64
CA MET A 19 -0.34 -0.83 -7.13
C MET A 19 -0.59 -2.33 -7.30
N ASN A 20 0.38 -3.06 -7.84
CA ASN A 20 0.30 -4.52 -7.95
C ASN A 20 0.22 -5.18 -6.56
N ASP A 21 1.07 -4.74 -5.62
CA ASP A 21 1.05 -5.22 -4.24
C ASP A 21 -0.27 -4.89 -3.55
N LEU A 22 -0.86 -3.72 -3.83
CA LEU A 22 -2.16 -3.32 -3.28
C LEU A 22 -3.27 -4.24 -3.80
N HIS A 23 -3.30 -4.53 -5.10
CA HIS A 23 -4.26 -5.47 -5.68
C HIS A 23 -4.13 -6.88 -5.10
N GLN A 24 -2.90 -7.40 -5.01
CA GLN A 24 -2.66 -8.70 -4.40
C GLN A 24 -3.09 -8.71 -2.94
N THR A 25 -2.73 -7.66 -2.18
CA THR A 25 -3.11 -7.56 -0.77
C THR A 25 -4.63 -7.46 -0.58
N ALA A 26 -5.37 -6.86 -1.53
CA ALA A 26 -6.83 -6.83 -1.49
C ALA A 26 -7.45 -8.22 -1.68
N GLN A 27 -6.87 -9.03 -2.56
CA GLN A 27 -7.27 -10.44 -2.75
C GLN A 27 -6.96 -11.26 -1.49
N ASP A 28 -5.72 -11.15 -0.98
CA ASP A 28 -5.31 -11.84 0.23
C ASP A 28 -6.20 -11.45 1.43
N LEU A 29 -6.65 -10.18 1.48
CA LEU A 29 -7.56 -9.71 2.53
C LEU A 29 -8.93 -10.39 2.43
N GLN A 30 -9.46 -10.50 1.21
CA GLN A 30 -10.71 -11.20 0.95
C GLN A 30 -10.61 -12.69 1.33
N ASP A 31 -9.49 -13.32 1.02
CA ASP A 31 -9.25 -14.72 1.36
C ASP A 31 -9.08 -14.92 2.86
N ALA A 32 -8.37 -14.03 3.56
CA ALA A 32 -8.27 -14.05 5.03
C ALA A 32 -9.65 -13.88 5.72
N TYR A 33 -10.51 -13.02 5.18
CA TYR A 33 -11.90 -12.90 5.67
C TYR A 33 -12.69 -14.19 5.47
N ARG A 34 -12.57 -14.85 4.32
CA ARG A 34 -13.22 -16.15 4.07
C ARG A 34 -12.69 -17.25 4.99
N ASN A 35 -11.38 -17.27 5.24
CA ASN A 35 -10.78 -18.24 6.17
C ASN A 35 -11.35 -18.06 7.58
N LEU A 36 -11.44 -16.82 8.06
CA LEU A 36 -12.02 -16.51 9.37
C LEU A 36 -13.52 -16.83 9.46
N GLU A 37 -14.27 -16.68 8.37
CA GLU A 37 -15.70 -17.02 8.34
C GLU A 37 -15.96 -18.53 8.47
N ASN A 38 -15.04 -19.35 7.94
CA ASN A 38 -15.20 -20.81 7.86
C ASN A 38 -14.42 -21.58 8.92
N VAL A 39 -13.57 -20.93 9.73
CA VAL A 39 -12.80 -21.60 10.79
C VAL A 39 -13.69 -21.92 11.99
N ILE A 40 -13.64 -23.17 12.43
CA ILE A 40 -14.43 -23.69 13.57
C ILE A 40 -13.50 -24.18 14.69
N ASP A 41 -12.25 -24.50 14.36
CA ASP A 41 -11.24 -24.91 15.33
C ASP A 41 -10.79 -23.71 16.19
N PRO A 42 -11.03 -23.74 17.52
CA PRO A 42 -10.66 -22.65 18.43
C PRO A 42 -9.18 -22.25 18.37
N ASP A 43 -8.27 -23.20 18.19
CA ASP A 43 -6.83 -22.92 18.14
C ASP A 43 -6.44 -22.24 16.82
N MET A 44 -7.23 -22.45 15.75
CA MET A 44 -7.02 -21.81 14.45
C MET A 44 -7.69 -20.43 14.35
N ILE A 45 -8.69 -20.14 15.18
CA ILE A 45 -9.36 -18.82 15.20
C ILE A 45 -8.33 -17.72 15.48
N ASP A 46 -7.47 -17.90 16.49
CA ASP A 46 -6.45 -16.92 16.83
C ASP A 46 -5.47 -16.71 15.66
N CYS A 47 -5.04 -17.79 15.02
CA CYS A 47 -4.21 -17.72 13.81
C CYS A 47 -4.88 -16.91 12.70
N CYS A 48 -6.17 -17.17 12.41
CA CYS A 48 -6.92 -16.44 11.40
C CYS A 48 -7.10 -14.95 11.75
N ILE A 49 -7.28 -14.61 13.03
CA ILE A 49 -7.37 -13.22 13.48
C ILE A 49 -6.03 -12.49 13.24
N TYR A 50 -4.90 -13.11 13.62
CA TYR A 50 -3.58 -12.51 13.40
C TYR A 50 -3.25 -12.38 11.92
N GLU A 51 -3.58 -13.39 11.12
CA GLU A 51 -3.43 -13.35 9.67
C GLU A 51 -4.23 -12.18 9.07
N LEU A 52 -5.53 -12.10 9.36
CA LEU A 52 -6.39 -11.02 8.90
C LEU A 52 -5.84 -9.65 9.28
N TYR A 53 -5.44 -9.48 10.54
CA TYR A 53 -4.88 -8.21 11.02
C TYR A 53 -3.58 -7.83 10.28
N SER A 54 -2.71 -8.81 10.04
CA SER A 54 -1.44 -8.59 9.33
C SER A 54 -1.69 -8.12 7.88
N VAL A 55 -2.65 -8.73 7.19
CA VAL A 55 -3.02 -8.36 5.82
C VAL A 55 -3.69 -6.98 5.79
N GLN A 56 -4.57 -6.68 6.76
CA GLN A 56 -5.16 -5.35 6.92
C GLN A 56 -4.10 -4.26 7.13
N MET A 57 -3.08 -4.54 7.94
CA MET A 57 -1.98 -3.61 8.18
C MET A 57 -1.18 -3.34 6.91
N ARG A 58 -0.87 -4.38 6.14
CA ARG A 58 -0.21 -4.24 4.83
C ARG A 58 -1.07 -3.41 3.87
N TYR A 59 -2.38 -3.66 3.81
CA TYR A 59 -3.31 -2.90 2.96
C TYR A 59 -3.31 -1.41 3.31
N LYS A 60 -3.42 -1.07 4.59
CA LYS A 60 -3.38 0.33 5.07
C LYS A 60 -2.05 1.00 4.76
N PHE A 61 -0.93 0.28 4.92
CA PHE A 61 0.39 0.79 4.58
C PHE A 61 0.55 1.10 3.10
N LEU A 62 0.08 0.21 2.22
CA LEU A 62 0.15 0.39 0.76
C LEU A 62 -0.69 1.58 0.30
N LEU A 63 -1.94 1.71 0.79
CA LEU A 63 -2.78 2.87 0.52
C LEU A 63 -2.11 4.18 0.95
N ALA A 64 -1.52 4.22 2.15
CA ALA A 64 -0.83 5.41 2.63
C ALA A 64 0.42 5.74 1.80
N SER A 65 1.14 4.73 1.32
CA SER A 65 2.33 4.89 0.48
C SER A 65 1.99 5.43 -0.91
N ILE A 66 0.95 4.88 -1.54
CA ILE A 66 0.43 5.36 -2.83
C ILE A 66 -0.04 6.81 -2.72
N LYS A 67 -0.87 7.11 -1.70
CA LYS A 67 -1.38 8.46 -1.47
C LYS A 67 -0.25 9.49 -1.32
N LYS A 68 0.84 9.15 -0.63
CA LYS A 68 2.00 10.04 -0.50
C LYS A 68 2.67 10.35 -1.85
N ILE A 69 2.71 9.38 -2.75
CA ILE A 69 3.24 9.56 -4.11
C ILE A 69 2.29 10.46 -4.92
N GLU A 70 0.99 10.19 -4.90
CA GLU A 70 -0.02 11.02 -5.56
C GLU A 70 -0.01 12.48 -5.06
N ASP A 71 0.06 12.67 -3.73
CA ASP A 71 0.16 13.99 -3.09
C ASP A 71 1.46 14.73 -3.44
N SER A 72 2.50 14.01 -3.88
CA SER A 72 3.75 14.62 -4.34
C SER A 72 3.64 15.17 -5.75
N TYR A 73 2.78 14.58 -6.61
CA TYR A 73 2.54 15.06 -7.97
C TYR A 73 1.60 16.27 -8.01
N THR A 74 0.68 16.40 -7.06
CA THR A 74 -0.28 17.52 -7.00
C THR A 74 0.31 18.80 -6.41
N LYS A 75 1.44 18.71 -5.70
CA LYS A 75 2.19 19.86 -5.18
C LYS A 75 3.15 20.40 -6.25
N ASN A 76 2.61 21.10 -7.25
CA ASN A 76 3.42 21.78 -8.25
C ASN A 76 4.23 22.93 -7.61
N PRO A 77 5.56 23.02 -7.80
CA PRO A 77 6.41 24.09 -7.25
C PRO A 77 5.98 25.52 -7.61
N LEU A 78 5.13 25.70 -8.64
CA LEU A 78 4.64 27.02 -9.07
C LEU A 78 3.55 27.61 -8.16
N GLU A 79 2.90 26.81 -7.31
CA GLU A 79 1.86 27.27 -6.37
C GLU A 79 2.45 27.89 -5.09
N VAL A 80 3.72 27.62 -4.78
CA VAL A 80 4.40 28.10 -3.55
C VAL A 80 4.85 29.57 -3.63
N SER A 81 4.75 30.19 -4.80
CA SER A 81 5.22 31.57 -5.03
C SER A 81 4.14 32.64 -4.85
N LYS A 82 2.94 32.28 -4.39
CA LYS A 82 1.85 33.22 -4.05
C LYS A 82 1.45 33.10 -2.58
N SER A 83 2.33 33.51 -1.67
CA SER A 83 1.97 33.85 -0.28
C SER A 83 2.92 34.91 0.24
#